data_AF-A0A9Q0NAI7-F1
#
_entry.id   AF-A0A9Q0NAI7-F1
#
_cell.length_a   1.000
_cell.length_b   1.000
_cell.length_c   1.000
_cell.angle_alpha   90.00
_cell.angle_beta   90.00
_cell.angle_gamma   90.00
#
_symmetry.space_group_name_H-M   'P 1'
#
loop_
_entity.id
_entity.type
_entity.pdbx_description
1 polymer ?
#
loop_
_entity_poly.entity_id
_entity_poly.type
_entity_poly.pdbx_seq_one_letter_code
_entity_poly.pdbx_strand_id
1 'polypeptide(L)'
;MKYTSTAILVLNNCFTIYLYAMIIEGVYAINISESSKFDQYSAENGCSQSSNVLIAYKFVLQTYWTRDVFPKHYPNWKPQAQWSKTFGLTHDASFNLFSIGKVASNGMKMFAETGQTNDLEYKSMDEFDFTAPAILTGRGYNDATFFADVNHSLVSFATKITPSPDWFVGVDSFKLCENDIWIDNATVALHPLDAGTDNGFTFTAPDWPTEPTGVIYRITSGYPAHQAGSFFYPQLKELPPIATVTFIKLKEYRLLKTYHDAEEEFPLITTAPLKLNQELSIVPNNELLSAEIEEERRTKETFNNEFIPSEKERIRSKLLAKIKLSINSSTDPETAKTNDFSKNVIKNKNRNSVKKKNTQQKRDCRVGDWSEWSPCDKTCGIGKMQRYRKIIRHSKNGGRSCPPLKEAKWCELERDCISEYF
;
A
#
# COMPACT_ATOMS: atom_id res chain seq x y z
N MET A 1 56.37 33.87 32.50
CA MET A 1 56.53 35.22 31.92
C MET A 1 55.37 35.47 30.95
N LYS A 2 54.79 36.67 31.00
CA LYS A 2 53.73 37.24 30.11
C LYS A 2 54.25 37.34 28.65
N TYR A 3 53.48 37.31 27.55
CA TYR A 3 52.42 38.23 27.04
C TYR A 3 51.80 37.57 25.76
N THR A 4 50.47 37.39 25.61
CA THR A 4 49.39 38.20 24.94
C THR A 4 49.30 38.27 23.39
N SER A 5 48.06 38.04 22.88
CA SER A 5 47.39 38.55 21.64
C SER A 5 47.91 38.09 20.25
N THR A 6 47.14 37.81 19.19
CA THR A 6 45.71 37.97 18.81
C THR A 6 45.45 37.20 17.48
N ALA A 7 44.26 36.61 17.34
CA ALA A 7 43.39 36.38 16.16
C ALA A 7 43.95 36.02 14.74
N ILE A 8 43.39 34.98 14.09
CA ILE A 8 42.31 35.02 13.07
C ILE A 8 42.01 33.59 12.54
N LEU A 9 40.70 33.34 12.38
CA LEU A 9 39.93 32.25 11.75
C LEU A 9 40.61 31.46 10.61
N VAL A 10 40.34 30.14 10.53
CA VAL A 10 39.43 29.51 9.54
C VAL A 10 39.08 28.06 10.00
N LEU A 11 37.82 27.90 10.43
CA LEU A 11 36.85 26.83 10.15
C LEU A 11 37.28 25.35 10.08
N ASN A 12 36.96 24.56 11.11
CA ASN A 12 35.77 23.68 11.17
C ASN A 12 35.97 22.59 12.24
N ASN A 13 35.38 22.82 13.41
CA ASN A 13 35.32 21.87 14.52
C ASN A 13 33.95 21.19 14.58
N CYS A 14 34.00 19.93 15.02
CA CYS A 14 32.99 19.18 15.76
C CYS A 14 31.74 18.65 15.05
N PHE A 15 31.85 17.38 14.67
CA PHE A 15 30.81 16.37 14.86
C PHE A 15 30.23 16.36 16.29
N THR A 16 28.92 16.21 16.43
CA THR A 16 28.32 15.44 17.53
C THR A 16 26.96 14.87 17.10
N ILE A 17 26.95 13.64 16.56
CA ILE A 17 25.84 12.70 16.74
C ILE A 17 26.22 11.84 17.95
N TYR A 18 25.34 11.82 18.94
CA TYR A 18 25.39 10.90 20.05
C TYR A 18 25.14 9.46 19.55
N LEU A 19 26.20 8.66 19.45
CA LEU A 19 26.11 7.25 19.81
C LEU A 19 26.96 7.07 21.07
N TYR A 20 26.29 6.78 22.19
CA TYR A 20 26.95 6.38 23.42
C TYR A 20 27.59 5.00 23.19
N ALA A 21 28.85 5.00 22.81
CA ALA A 21 29.78 3.93 23.13
C ALA A 21 30.99 4.61 23.76
N MET A 22 31.08 4.59 25.10
CA MET A 22 32.32 4.92 25.78
C MET A 22 33.35 3.85 25.43
N ILE A 23 34.27 4.13 24.50
CA ILE A 23 35.60 3.55 24.53
C ILE A 23 36.58 4.69 24.25
N ILE A 24 37.44 4.90 25.23
CA ILE A 24 38.50 5.90 25.31
C ILE A 24 39.56 5.60 24.24
N GLU A 25 40.07 6.65 23.59
CA GLU A 25 41.29 6.76 22.77
C GLU A 25 41.62 5.62 21.77
N GLY A 26 41.62 5.94 20.46
CA GLY A 26 42.32 5.11 19.48
C GLY A 26 41.77 5.22 18.06
N VAL A 27 42.57 5.81 17.18
CA VAL A 27 42.32 5.94 15.73
C VAL A 27 42.37 4.55 15.07
N TYR A 28 41.37 4.17 14.26
CA TYR A 28 41.44 2.96 13.42
C TYR A 28 41.44 3.30 11.93
N ALA A 29 42.46 2.81 11.22
CA ALA A 29 42.51 2.77 9.76
C ALA A 29 42.07 1.38 9.26
N ILE A 30 41.20 1.34 8.24
CA ILE A 30 40.71 0.11 7.61
C ILE A 30 41.43 -0.08 6.28
N ASN A 31 42.14 -1.20 6.09
CA ASN A 31 42.73 -1.60 4.82
C ASN A 31 41.91 -2.74 4.18
N ILE A 32 41.68 -2.63 2.86
CA ILE A 32 40.85 -3.56 2.06
C ILE A 32 41.78 -4.31 1.10
N SER A 33 41.65 -5.63 0.97
CA SER A 33 42.18 -6.37 -0.18
C SER A 33 41.24 -7.51 -0.62
N GLU A 34 41.25 -7.79 -1.91
CA GLU A 34 40.31 -8.63 -2.67
C GLU A 34 40.77 -10.09 -2.70
N SER A 35 39.85 -11.06 -2.55
CA SER A 35 40.16 -12.49 -2.68
C SER A 35 39.17 -13.19 -3.60
N SER A 36 39.70 -13.70 -4.71
CA SER A 36 39.08 -14.60 -5.67
C SER A 36 39.17 -16.06 -5.23
N LYS A 37 38.04 -16.75 -5.00
CA LYS A 37 37.70 -18.05 -5.62
C LYS A 37 36.42 -18.67 -5.03
N PHE A 38 35.82 -19.45 -5.92
CA PHE A 38 34.53 -20.11 -5.92
C PHE A 38 34.62 -21.49 -5.26
N ASP A 39 33.70 -21.83 -4.35
CA ASP A 39 33.44 -23.21 -3.94
C ASP A 39 31.94 -23.50 -4.12
N GLN A 40 31.67 -24.60 -4.83
CA GLN A 40 30.36 -25.03 -5.29
C GLN A 40 29.81 -26.08 -4.32
N TYR A 41 28.71 -25.78 -3.61
CA TYR A 41 27.96 -26.78 -2.84
C TYR A 41 26.43 -26.56 -2.93
N SER A 42 25.73 -27.67 -2.80
CA SER A 42 24.35 -28.00 -3.21
C SER A 42 23.22 -27.10 -2.70
N ALA A 43 22.28 -26.82 -3.61
CA ALA A 43 21.09 -26.01 -3.45
C ALA A 43 20.03 -26.61 -2.51
N GLU A 44 19.79 -25.92 -1.40
CA GLU A 44 18.44 -25.72 -0.87
C GLU A 44 17.95 -24.35 -1.38
N ASN A 45 16.66 -24.21 -1.72
CA ASN A 45 16.07 -23.06 -2.45
C ASN A 45 15.99 -21.74 -1.64
N GLY A 46 17.05 -21.37 -0.94
CA GLY A 46 17.18 -20.11 -0.21
C GLY A 46 18.62 -19.61 -0.28
N CYS A 47 18.85 -18.38 0.18
CA CYS A 47 20.22 -17.91 0.38
C CYS A 47 20.72 -18.47 1.71
N SER A 48 21.67 -19.38 1.63
CA SER A 48 22.23 -20.18 2.71
C SER A 48 23.73 -20.01 2.90
N GLN A 49 24.40 -19.14 2.13
CA GLN A 49 25.86 -18.97 2.24
C GLN A 49 26.29 -17.72 3.02
N SER A 50 26.79 -17.99 4.22
CA SER A 50 27.43 -17.09 5.20
C SER A 50 26.53 -16.00 5.77
N SER A 51 26.18 -16.13 7.05
CA SER A 51 25.46 -15.16 7.91
C SER A 51 26.11 -13.77 8.04
N ASN A 52 27.09 -13.45 7.20
CA ASN A 52 28.04 -12.35 7.37
C ASN A 52 28.06 -11.43 6.14
N VAL A 53 27.02 -11.46 5.30
CA VAL A 53 26.92 -10.62 4.10
C VAL A 53 25.80 -9.61 4.27
N LEU A 54 26.15 -8.33 4.14
CA LEU A 54 25.23 -7.21 4.08
C LEU A 54 25.36 -6.54 2.72
N ILE A 55 24.27 -6.43 1.98
CA ILE A 55 24.24 -5.82 0.66
C ILE A 55 23.56 -4.47 0.73
N ALA A 56 24.18 -3.44 0.17
CA ALA A 56 23.55 -2.14 -0.04
C ALA A 56 22.95 -2.10 -1.45
N TYR A 57 21.66 -1.82 -1.55
CA TYR A 57 20.93 -1.62 -2.80
C TYR A 57 20.46 -0.18 -2.95
N LYS A 58 20.31 0.23 -4.21
CA LYS A 58 19.58 1.43 -4.62
C LYS A 58 18.25 1.03 -5.24
N PHE A 59 17.17 1.52 -4.66
CA PHE A 59 15.83 1.51 -5.20
C PHE A 59 15.64 2.74 -6.10
N VAL A 60 15.09 2.56 -7.30
CA VAL A 60 14.71 3.65 -8.19
C VAL A 60 13.31 3.38 -8.74
N LEU A 61 12.34 4.23 -8.40
CA LEU A 61 11.01 4.20 -9.00
C LEU A 61 10.93 5.26 -10.10
N GLN A 62 10.60 4.84 -11.30
CA GLN A 62 10.30 5.72 -12.43
C GLN A 62 8.82 5.59 -12.78
N THR A 63 8.10 6.71 -12.86
CA THR A 63 6.66 6.72 -13.10
C THR A 63 6.32 7.25 -14.49
N TYR A 64 5.26 6.70 -15.08
CA TYR A 64 4.81 6.97 -16.45
C TYR A 64 3.32 7.30 -16.55
N TRP A 65 2.67 7.63 -15.43
CA TRP A 65 1.26 8.02 -15.43
C TRP A 65 1.13 9.41 -16.05
N THR A 66 0.90 9.44 -17.36
CA THR A 66 0.78 10.66 -18.16
C THR A 66 -0.50 10.64 -18.95
N ARG A 67 -0.99 11.83 -19.36
CA ARG A 67 -2.21 11.93 -20.17
C ARG A 67 -2.09 11.19 -21.50
N ASP A 68 -0.90 11.16 -22.10
CA ASP A 68 -0.73 10.53 -23.42
C ASP A 68 -0.83 9.01 -23.34
N VAL A 69 -0.36 8.41 -22.23
CA VAL A 69 -0.40 6.96 -22.00
C VAL A 69 -1.73 6.53 -21.39
N PHE A 70 -2.26 7.30 -20.45
CA PHE A 70 -3.51 7.04 -19.73
C PHE A 70 -4.47 8.24 -19.85
N PRO A 71 -5.08 8.47 -21.03
CA PRO A 71 -5.87 9.67 -21.28
C PRO A 71 -7.20 9.71 -20.52
N LYS A 72 -7.78 8.54 -20.20
CA LYS A 72 -9.11 8.45 -19.59
C LYS A 72 -9.07 9.01 -18.17
N HIS A 73 -9.89 10.04 -17.93
CA HIS A 73 -10.02 10.70 -16.62
C HIS A 73 -8.72 11.22 -16.00
N TYR A 74 -7.67 11.46 -16.80
CA TYR A 74 -6.37 11.88 -16.28
C TYR A 74 -6.51 13.12 -15.35
N PRO A 75 -6.13 13.02 -14.06
CA PRO A 75 -6.35 14.10 -13.10
C PRO A 75 -5.43 15.31 -13.35
N ASN A 76 -6.01 16.42 -13.79
CA ASN A 76 -5.27 17.65 -14.09
C ASN A 76 -5.31 18.68 -12.96
N TRP A 77 -6.24 18.53 -12.00
CA TRP A 77 -6.49 19.54 -11.00
C TRP A 77 -7.16 18.95 -9.74
N LYS A 78 -6.70 19.41 -8.57
CA LYS A 78 -7.24 19.15 -7.21
C LYS A 78 -7.57 17.68 -6.85
N PRO A 79 -6.55 16.87 -6.51
CA PRO A 79 -5.13 17.06 -6.82
C PRO A 79 -4.83 16.65 -8.26
N GLN A 80 -3.72 17.14 -8.80
CA GLN A 80 -3.18 16.64 -10.06
C GLN A 80 -2.62 15.22 -9.88
N ALA A 81 -2.47 14.48 -10.97
CA ALA A 81 -1.85 13.16 -10.97
C ALA A 81 -0.46 13.23 -10.34
N GLN A 82 -0.24 12.42 -9.30
CA GLN A 82 0.97 12.37 -8.48
C GLN A 82 1.03 11.02 -7.74
N TRP A 83 2.08 10.83 -6.94
CA TRP A 83 2.36 9.61 -6.20
C TRP A 83 2.65 9.94 -4.74
N SER A 84 2.23 9.08 -3.82
CA SER A 84 2.59 9.26 -2.41
C SER A 84 4.08 9.03 -2.18
N LYS A 85 4.53 9.25 -0.93
CA LYS A 85 5.80 8.67 -0.47
C LYS A 85 5.78 7.17 -0.71
N THR A 86 6.94 6.63 -1.06
CA THR A 86 7.13 5.19 -1.16
C THR A 86 7.58 4.68 0.19
N PHE A 87 6.97 3.60 0.66
CA PHE A 87 7.41 2.84 1.81
C PHE A 87 7.82 1.46 1.33
N GLY A 88 8.99 1.00 1.76
CA GLY A 88 9.47 -0.34 1.48
C GLY A 88 10.35 -0.85 2.60
N LEU A 89 10.61 -2.15 2.57
CA LEU A 89 11.41 -2.84 3.56
C LEU A 89 11.94 -4.14 3.00
N THR A 90 13.07 -4.60 3.54
CA THR A 90 13.52 -5.97 3.33
C THR A 90 13.11 -6.85 4.48
N HIS A 91 12.69 -8.07 4.17
CA HIS A 91 12.10 -8.97 5.14
C HIS A 91 12.36 -10.44 4.78
N ASP A 92 11.99 -11.34 5.69
CA ASP A 92 11.99 -12.78 5.47
C ASP A 92 10.64 -13.25 4.88
N ALA A 93 10.50 -14.56 4.64
CA ALA A 93 9.27 -15.13 4.11
C ALA A 93 8.08 -15.14 5.10
N SER A 94 8.29 -14.79 6.37
CA SER A 94 7.24 -14.76 7.39
C SER A 94 6.40 -13.47 7.31
N PHE A 95 7.01 -12.39 6.84
CA PHE A 95 6.37 -11.10 6.66
C PHE A 95 5.80 -10.92 5.25
N ASN A 96 4.66 -10.23 5.15
CA ASN A 96 4.11 -9.77 3.87
C ASN A 96 3.58 -8.34 4.05
N LEU A 97 4.07 -7.38 3.25
CA LEU A 97 3.56 -6.01 3.28
C LEU A 97 2.11 -5.97 2.76
N PHE A 98 1.88 -6.67 1.65
CA PHE A 98 0.59 -6.92 1.03
C PHE A 98 0.73 -8.18 0.18
N SER A 99 -0.36 -8.85 -0.21
CA SER A 99 -0.29 -9.90 -1.23
C SER A 99 -1.54 -9.87 -2.10
N ILE A 100 -1.37 -10.07 -3.41
CA ILE A 100 -2.49 -10.22 -4.35
C ILE A 100 -3.33 -11.44 -3.92
N GLY A 101 -4.65 -11.29 -3.92
CA GLY A 101 -5.59 -12.32 -3.50
C GLY A 101 -5.84 -12.40 -2.00
N LYS A 102 -5.13 -11.63 -1.17
CA LYS A 102 -5.36 -11.53 0.28
C LYS A 102 -6.02 -10.20 0.66
N VAL A 103 -6.69 -10.17 1.81
CA VAL A 103 -7.28 -8.94 2.36
C VAL A 103 -6.16 -8.01 2.83
N ALA A 104 -6.27 -6.71 2.51
CA ALA A 104 -5.31 -5.71 2.97
C ALA A 104 -5.27 -5.63 4.51
N SER A 105 -4.07 -5.53 5.08
CA SER A 105 -3.91 -5.21 6.50
C SER A 105 -4.48 -3.82 6.80
N ASN A 106 -4.77 -3.51 8.07
CA ASN A 106 -5.26 -2.18 8.42
C ASN A 106 -4.28 -1.06 8.04
N GLY A 107 -2.97 -1.32 8.19
CA GLY A 107 -1.92 -0.39 7.74
C GLY A 107 -1.95 -0.20 6.22
N MET A 108 -2.07 -1.29 5.46
CA MET A 108 -2.13 -1.24 4.01
C MET A 108 -3.41 -0.53 3.52
N LYS A 109 -4.56 -0.73 4.18
CA LYS A 109 -5.78 0.03 3.93
C LYS A 109 -5.56 1.54 4.11
N MET A 110 -5.06 1.93 5.29
CA MET A 110 -4.81 3.34 5.60
C MET A 110 -3.84 3.98 4.60
N PHE A 111 -2.79 3.26 4.21
CA PHE A 111 -1.84 3.71 3.20
C PHE A 111 -2.47 3.85 1.81
N ALA A 112 -3.21 2.84 1.36
CA ALA A 112 -3.83 2.83 0.03
C ALA A 112 -4.85 3.96 -0.15
N GLU A 113 -5.58 4.34 0.90
CA GLU A 113 -6.59 5.40 0.87
C GLU A 113 -5.99 6.80 1.11
N THR A 114 -4.98 6.93 1.99
CA THR A 114 -4.49 8.26 2.44
C THR A 114 -3.08 8.62 1.98
N GLY A 115 -2.27 7.63 1.60
CA GLY A 115 -0.86 7.79 1.26
C GLY A 115 0.06 8.03 2.47
N GLN A 116 -0.45 7.86 3.69
CA GLN A 116 0.33 8.01 4.93
C GLN A 116 1.08 6.71 5.25
N THR A 117 2.36 6.80 5.59
CA THR A 117 3.24 5.65 5.87
C THR A 117 3.26 5.23 7.34
N ASN A 118 2.77 6.08 8.25
CA ASN A 118 2.88 5.87 9.70
C ASN A 118 2.30 4.53 10.17
N ASP A 119 1.25 4.04 9.51
CA ASP A 119 0.57 2.79 9.86
C ASP A 119 1.20 1.55 9.17
N LEU A 120 2.18 1.77 8.27
CA LEU A 120 3.01 0.73 7.66
C LEU A 120 4.34 0.52 8.37
N GLU A 121 4.83 1.55 9.10
CA GLU A 121 6.06 1.49 9.87
C GLU A 121 5.95 0.42 10.97
N TYR A 122 6.44 -0.78 10.65
CA TYR A 122 6.55 -1.87 11.60
C TYR A 122 7.80 -1.65 12.45
N LYS A 123 7.62 -1.37 13.73
CA LYS A 123 8.72 -1.13 14.66
C LYS A 123 9.28 -2.44 15.19
N SER A 124 9.90 -3.24 14.31
CA SER A 124 10.82 -4.30 14.76
C SER A 124 12.25 -3.78 14.73
N MET A 125 13.08 -4.26 15.66
CA MET A 125 14.43 -3.72 15.89
C MET A 125 15.44 -4.17 14.83
N ASP A 126 15.07 -5.15 14.00
CA ASP A 126 15.96 -5.89 13.10
C ASP A 126 15.61 -5.74 11.62
N GLU A 127 14.68 -4.85 11.26
CA GLU A 127 14.15 -4.73 9.90
C GLU A 127 14.70 -3.49 9.18
N PHE A 128 15.20 -3.69 7.96
CA PHE A 128 15.71 -2.60 7.12
C PHE A 128 14.57 -1.98 6.32
N ASP A 129 13.90 -0.99 6.90
CA ASP A 129 12.94 -0.17 6.19
C ASP A 129 13.63 0.93 5.36
N PHE A 130 12.91 1.42 4.36
CA PHE A 130 13.33 2.56 3.57
C PHE A 130 12.13 3.36 3.08
N THR A 131 12.34 4.66 2.90
CA THR A 131 11.34 5.54 2.33
C THR A 131 11.93 6.36 1.18
N ALA A 132 11.11 6.58 0.15
CA ALA A 132 11.46 7.49 -0.94
C ALA A 132 10.47 8.67 -0.98
N PRO A 133 10.92 9.88 -1.34
CA PRO A 133 10.07 11.07 -1.41
C PRO A 133 8.87 10.90 -2.36
N ALA A 134 7.80 11.66 -2.10
CA ALA A 134 6.63 11.69 -2.99
C ALA A 134 6.98 12.30 -4.36
N ILE A 135 6.38 11.76 -5.43
CA ILE A 135 6.52 12.30 -6.78
C ILE A 135 5.30 13.17 -7.07
N LEU A 136 5.46 14.50 -7.09
CA LEU A 136 4.35 15.46 -7.15
C LEU A 136 3.70 15.64 -8.53
N THR A 137 4.08 14.79 -9.48
CA THR A 137 3.56 14.77 -10.85
C THR A 137 3.38 13.31 -11.32
N GLY A 138 2.55 13.10 -12.34
CA GLY A 138 2.24 11.75 -12.81
C GLY A 138 3.43 11.01 -13.44
N ARG A 139 4.38 11.76 -14.03
CA ARG A 139 5.68 11.27 -14.49
C ARG A 139 6.80 11.92 -13.71
N GLY A 140 7.64 11.12 -13.11
CA GLY A 140 8.86 11.55 -12.44
C GLY A 140 9.64 10.34 -11.96
N TYR A 141 10.54 10.56 -11.03
CA TYR A 141 11.23 9.48 -10.35
C TYR A 141 11.51 9.84 -8.89
N ASN A 142 11.74 8.82 -8.09
CA ASN A 142 12.36 8.93 -6.77
C ASN A 142 13.32 7.76 -6.59
N ASP A 143 14.17 7.86 -5.57
CA ASP A 143 15.10 6.82 -5.20
C ASP A 143 15.30 6.76 -3.70
N ALA A 144 15.80 5.61 -3.24
CA ALA A 144 16.19 5.35 -1.86
C ALA A 144 17.31 4.31 -1.83
N THR A 145 18.05 4.26 -0.73
CA THR A 145 19.01 3.18 -0.47
C THR A 145 18.50 2.33 0.67
N PHE A 146 18.69 1.02 0.57
CA PHE A 146 18.30 0.07 1.60
C PHE A 146 19.32 -1.05 1.71
N PHE A 147 19.29 -1.77 2.83
CA PHE A 147 20.16 -2.92 3.06
C PHE A 147 19.38 -4.21 2.96
N ALA A 148 20.04 -5.28 2.55
CA ALA A 148 19.51 -6.64 2.55
C ALA A 148 20.58 -7.59 3.09
N ASP A 149 20.17 -8.64 3.77
CA ASP A 149 21.06 -9.69 4.28
C ASP A 149 20.45 -11.07 4.05
N VAL A 150 21.16 -12.11 4.52
CA VAL A 150 20.73 -13.50 4.33
C VAL A 150 19.36 -13.79 4.99
N ASN A 151 19.04 -13.12 6.10
CA ASN A 151 17.76 -13.29 6.79
C ASN A 151 16.65 -12.46 6.12
N HIS A 152 17.01 -11.32 5.52
CA HIS A 152 16.11 -10.35 4.90
C HIS A 152 16.42 -10.21 3.41
N SER A 153 16.22 -11.29 2.67
CA SER A 153 16.55 -11.38 1.23
C SER A 153 15.37 -11.04 0.30
N LEU A 154 14.18 -10.82 0.85
CA LEU A 154 13.00 -10.38 0.10
C LEU A 154 12.82 -8.88 0.28
N VAL A 155 12.37 -8.18 -0.78
CA VAL A 155 12.00 -6.76 -0.69
C VAL A 155 10.55 -6.56 -1.10
N SER A 156 9.84 -5.78 -0.30
CA SER A 156 8.49 -5.30 -0.62
C SER A 156 8.44 -3.78 -0.55
N PHE A 157 7.62 -3.18 -1.40
CA PHE A 157 7.31 -1.74 -1.30
C PHE A 157 5.95 -1.42 -1.88
N ALA A 158 5.39 -0.28 -1.46
CA ALA A 158 4.17 0.26 -2.03
C ALA A 158 4.26 1.79 -2.19
N THR A 159 3.56 2.31 -3.21
CA THR A 159 3.32 3.74 -3.45
C THR A 159 1.90 3.97 -3.96
N LYS A 160 1.16 4.88 -3.33
CA LYS A 160 -0.23 5.17 -3.68
C LYS A 160 -0.31 6.02 -4.94
N ILE A 161 -1.21 5.64 -5.86
CA ILE A 161 -1.62 6.46 -7.00
C ILE A 161 -2.49 7.60 -6.46
N THR A 162 -2.17 8.86 -6.73
CA THR A 162 -2.90 9.99 -6.14
C THR A 162 -3.35 10.99 -7.22
N PRO A 163 -4.64 11.34 -7.32
CA PRO A 163 -5.76 10.81 -6.53
C PRO A 163 -6.17 9.40 -7.00
N SER A 164 -6.67 8.62 -6.06
CA SER A 164 -7.32 7.33 -6.26
C SER A 164 -8.15 7.01 -5.02
N PRO A 165 -9.17 6.13 -5.12
CA PRO A 165 -9.90 5.61 -3.98
C PRO A 165 -8.97 4.85 -3.03
N ASP A 166 -8.40 3.74 -3.50
CA ASP A 166 -7.51 2.86 -2.74
C ASP A 166 -6.45 2.19 -3.64
N TRP A 167 -6.10 2.85 -4.75
CA TRP A 167 -5.20 2.29 -5.75
C TRP A 167 -3.74 2.63 -5.49
N PHE A 168 -2.86 1.64 -5.68
CA PHE A 168 -1.43 1.75 -5.46
C PHE A 168 -0.65 0.95 -6.51
N VAL A 169 0.67 1.09 -6.51
CA VAL A 169 1.59 0.15 -7.18
C VAL A 169 2.61 -0.32 -6.17
N GLY A 170 3.17 -1.50 -6.39
CA GLY A 170 4.14 -2.06 -5.47
C GLY A 170 4.65 -3.41 -5.95
N VAL A 171 5.61 -3.92 -5.20
CA VAL A 171 6.10 -5.30 -5.34
C VAL A 171 5.99 -5.96 -3.98
N ASP A 172 5.53 -7.21 -4.00
CA ASP A 172 5.44 -8.08 -2.82
C ASP A 172 6.53 -9.16 -2.94
N SER A 173 7.36 -9.24 -1.92
CA SER A 173 8.30 -10.34 -1.67
C SER A 173 9.23 -10.66 -2.84
N PHE A 174 9.82 -9.63 -3.46
CA PHE A 174 10.77 -9.82 -4.55
C PHE A 174 12.10 -10.34 -4.02
N LYS A 175 12.56 -11.45 -4.58
CA LYS A 175 13.82 -12.09 -4.17
C LYS A 175 15.01 -11.29 -4.70
N LEU A 176 15.79 -10.72 -3.79
CA LEU A 176 17.08 -10.08 -4.11
C LEU A 176 18.22 -11.10 -4.18
N CYS A 177 18.00 -12.28 -3.61
CA CYS A 177 18.98 -13.35 -3.57
C CYS A 177 18.30 -14.67 -3.95
N GLU A 178 18.89 -15.40 -4.89
CA GLU A 178 18.41 -16.72 -5.32
C GLU A 178 19.60 -17.63 -5.60
N ASN A 179 19.57 -18.86 -5.06
CA ASN A 179 20.67 -19.83 -5.17
C ASN A 179 22.02 -19.25 -4.72
N ASP A 180 22.04 -18.55 -3.57
CA ASP A 180 23.22 -17.86 -3.03
C ASP A 180 23.80 -16.72 -3.90
N ILE A 181 23.08 -16.32 -4.94
CA ILE A 181 23.49 -15.24 -5.85
C ILE A 181 22.60 -14.04 -5.59
N TRP A 182 23.23 -12.95 -5.12
CA TRP A 182 22.61 -11.64 -5.01
C TRP A 182 22.52 -10.99 -6.39
N ILE A 183 21.33 -10.49 -6.75
CA ILE A 183 21.12 -9.83 -8.03
C ILE A 183 21.92 -8.53 -8.10
N ASP A 184 22.59 -8.25 -9.21
CA ASP A 184 23.31 -6.98 -9.40
C ASP A 184 22.38 -5.85 -9.84
N ASN A 185 21.40 -6.18 -10.68
CA ASN A 185 20.39 -5.25 -11.15
C ASN A 185 19.13 -6.01 -11.54
N ALA A 186 17.96 -5.46 -11.24
CA ALA A 186 16.69 -5.94 -11.78
C ALA A 186 15.71 -4.79 -11.96
N THR A 187 15.05 -4.76 -13.12
CA THR A 187 13.95 -3.84 -13.41
C THR A 187 12.64 -4.59 -13.52
N VAL A 188 11.63 -4.11 -12.80
CA VAL A 188 10.28 -4.68 -12.76
C VAL A 188 9.27 -3.65 -13.27
N ALA A 189 8.40 -4.08 -14.18
CA ALA A 189 7.24 -3.30 -14.62
C ALA A 189 6.12 -3.36 -13.58
N LEU A 190 5.54 -2.20 -13.27
CA LEU A 190 4.48 -2.06 -12.27
C LEU A 190 3.15 -1.71 -12.92
N HIS A 191 2.09 -2.27 -12.35
CA HIS A 191 0.72 -2.09 -12.78
C HIS A 191 -0.16 -1.69 -11.58
N PRO A 192 -1.27 -0.97 -11.83
CA PRO A 192 -2.16 -0.54 -10.77
C PRO A 192 -2.76 -1.74 -10.04
N LEU A 193 -2.75 -1.65 -8.71
CA LEU A 193 -3.38 -2.58 -7.78
C LEU A 193 -4.49 -1.85 -7.04
N ASP A 194 -5.55 -2.57 -6.72
CA ASP A 194 -6.67 -2.13 -5.89
C ASP A 194 -6.57 -2.81 -4.53
N ALA A 195 -6.73 -2.06 -3.44
CA ALA A 195 -6.59 -2.62 -2.09
C ALA A 195 -7.83 -3.39 -1.63
N GLY A 196 -8.98 -3.22 -2.31
CA GLY A 196 -10.26 -3.83 -1.97
C GLY A 196 -10.96 -3.15 -0.79
N THR A 197 -10.64 -1.89 -0.49
CA THR A 197 -11.13 -1.17 0.69
C THR A 197 -12.08 -0.01 0.35
N ASP A 198 -12.07 0.48 -0.90
CA ASP A 198 -13.00 1.48 -1.44
C ASP A 198 -13.55 1.05 -2.82
N ASN A 199 -14.82 1.36 -3.12
CA ASN A 199 -15.52 0.98 -4.35
C ASN A 199 -15.47 2.05 -5.45
N GLY A 200 -14.69 3.11 -5.29
CA GLY A 200 -14.59 4.19 -6.25
C GLY A 200 -14.12 3.71 -7.63
N PHE A 201 -14.87 4.02 -8.69
CA PHE A 201 -14.50 3.60 -10.05
C PHE A 201 -13.53 4.55 -10.75
N THR A 202 -13.35 5.76 -10.23
CA THR A 202 -12.55 6.83 -10.87
C THR A 202 -11.53 7.39 -9.91
N PHE A 203 -10.44 7.96 -10.45
CA PHE A 203 -9.37 8.58 -9.66
C PHE A 203 -9.87 9.55 -8.58
N THR A 204 -10.93 10.31 -8.88
CA THR A 204 -11.49 11.33 -7.99
C THR A 204 -12.88 10.93 -7.47
N ALA A 205 -13.19 9.64 -7.42
CA ALA A 205 -14.44 9.17 -6.83
C ALA A 205 -14.51 9.62 -5.35
N PRO A 206 -15.71 9.96 -4.84
CA PRO A 206 -15.89 10.16 -3.41
C PRO A 206 -15.65 8.82 -2.67
N ASP A 207 -15.20 8.93 -1.42
CA ASP A 207 -15.02 7.80 -0.50
C ASP A 207 -16.29 6.93 -0.46
N TRP A 208 -16.14 5.65 -0.81
CA TRP A 208 -17.20 4.66 -0.81
C TRP A 208 -16.67 3.32 -0.29
N PRO A 209 -16.61 3.13 1.05
CA PRO A 209 -15.99 1.97 1.66
C PRO A 209 -16.55 0.63 1.18
N THR A 210 -15.67 -0.35 0.99
CA THR A 210 -16.00 -1.72 0.62
C THR A 210 -16.35 -2.54 1.85
N GLU A 211 -17.60 -3.02 1.92
CA GLU A 211 -18.11 -3.84 3.04
C GLU A 211 -18.76 -5.14 2.53
N PRO A 212 -18.26 -6.33 2.90
CA PRO A 212 -17.01 -6.57 3.65
C PRO A 212 -15.77 -6.21 2.81
N THR A 213 -14.63 -5.95 3.45
CA THR A 213 -13.37 -5.67 2.75
C THR A 213 -13.06 -6.75 1.71
N GLY A 214 -12.72 -6.32 0.50
CA GLY A 214 -12.28 -7.17 -0.58
C GLY A 214 -10.84 -7.68 -0.39
N VAL A 215 -10.37 -8.38 -1.40
CA VAL A 215 -8.96 -8.79 -1.52
C VAL A 215 -8.21 -7.83 -2.42
N ILE A 216 -6.90 -7.74 -2.26
CA ILE A 216 -6.04 -6.99 -3.15
C ILE A 216 -6.04 -7.67 -4.53
N TYR A 217 -6.19 -6.89 -5.60
CA TYR A 217 -6.17 -7.43 -6.96
C TYR A 217 -5.51 -6.47 -7.94
N ARG A 218 -5.07 -7.01 -9.08
CA ARG A 218 -4.50 -6.21 -10.16
C ARG A 218 -5.60 -5.59 -10.99
N ILE A 219 -5.54 -4.27 -11.17
CA ILE A 219 -6.39 -3.56 -12.12
C ILE A 219 -5.81 -3.79 -13.52
N THR A 220 -6.65 -4.22 -14.45
CA THR A 220 -6.28 -4.50 -15.84
C THR A 220 -7.08 -3.60 -16.79
N SER A 221 -6.83 -3.71 -18.10
CA SER A 221 -7.59 -2.95 -19.10
C SER A 221 -9.06 -3.39 -19.17
N GLY A 222 -9.36 -4.62 -18.77
CA GLY A 222 -10.69 -5.21 -18.76
C GLY A 222 -11.33 -5.35 -17.38
N TYR A 223 -10.56 -5.26 -16.29
CA TYR A 223 -11.05 -5.51 -14.93
C TYR A 223 -10.64 -4.39 -13.94
N PRO A 224 -11.56 -3.84 -13.13
CA PRO A 224 -12.99 -4.15 -13.09
C PRO A 224 -13.72 -3.70 -14.37
N ALA A 225 -14.64 -4.53 -14.86
CA ALA A 225 -15.32 -4.33 -16.13
C ALA A 225 -16.45 -3.29 -16.04
N HIS A 226 -16.08 -2.03 -15.80
CA HIS A 226 -17.04 -0.94 -15.66
C HIS A 226 -16.69 0.22 -16.61
N GLN A 227 -17.68 0.72 -17.35
CA GLN A 227 -17.48 1.78 -18.34
C GLN A 227 -16.88 3.07 -17.75
N ALA A 228 -17.27 3.42 -16.53
CA ALA A 228 -16.70 4.56 -15.81
C ALA A 228 -15.29 4.32 -15.24
N GLY A 229 -14.81 3.07 -15.22
CA GLY A 229 -13.51 2.70 -14.65
C GLY A 229 -12.36 3.51 -15.26
N SER A 230 -11.56 4.19 -14.44
CA SER A 230 -10.42 5.01 -14.93
C SER A 230 -9.41 4.21 -15.75
N PHE A 231 -9.18 2.94 -15.38
CA PHE A 231 -8.28 2.03 -16.08
C PHE A 231 -9.00 1.05 -17.02
N PHE A 232 -10.30 1.24 -17.25
CA PHE A 232 -11.05 0.41 -18.19
C PHE A 232 -10.86 0.89 -19.64
N TYR A 233 -10.03 0.17 -20.38
CA TYR A 233 -9.69 0.38 -21.79
C TYR A 233 -9.96 -0.92 -22.57
N PRO A 234 -11.23 -1.23 -22.91
CA PRO A 234 -11.62 -2.52 -23.51
C PRO A 234 -10.95 -2.81 -24.86
N GLN A 235 -10.45 -1.78 -25.53
CA GLN A 235 -9.69 -1.89 -26.78
C GLN A 235 -8.24 -2.34 -26.59
N LEU A 236 -7.70 -2.22 -25.37
CA LEU A 236 -6.33 -2.62 -25.06
C LEU A 236 -6.32 -4.06 -24.53
N LYS A 237 -5.45 -4.89 -25.09
CA LYS A 237 -5.20 -6.26 -24.59
C LYS A 237 -4.71 -6.23 -23.15
N GLU A 238 -3.84 -5.29 -22.82
CA GLU A 238 -3.28 -5.07 -21.51
C GLU A 238 -2.95 -3.59 -21.30
N LEU A 239 -2.85 -3.16 -20.04
CA LEU A 239 -2.41 -1.80 -19.73
C LEU A 239 -0.90 -1.69 -19.93
N PRO A 240 -0.40 -0.59 -20.51
CA PRO A 240 1.02 -0.29 -20.42
C PRO A 240 1.45 -0.18 -18.95
N PRO A 241 2.74 -0.43 -18.62
CA PRO A 241 3.24 -0.19 -17.28
C PRO A 241 3.02 1.25 -16.85
N ILE A 242 2.48 1.44 -15.65
CA ILE A 242 2.24 2.78 -15.10
C ILE A 242 3.49 3.33 -14.38
N ALA A 243 4.39 2.44 -13.98
CA ALA A 243 5.69 2.73 -13.40
C ALA A 243 6.64 1.54 -13.61
N THR A 244 7.92 1.75 -13.36
CA THR A 244 8.93 0.70 -13.24
C THR A 244 9.75 0.93 -11.98
N VAL A 245 10.14 -0.14 -11.31
CA VAL A 245 11.13 -0.09 -10.23
C VAL A 245 12.41 -0.76 -10.69
N THR A 246 13.55 -0.22 -10.29
CA THR A 246 14.87 -0.83 -10.49
C THR A 246 15.58 -0.98 -9.16
N PHE A 247 16.10 -2.17 -8.89
CA PHE A 247 16.97 -2.46 -7.76
C PHE A 247 18.40 -2.61 -8.27
N ILE A 248 19.33 -1.80 -7.77
CA ILE A 248 20.73 -1.80 -8.22
C ILE A 248 21.62 -2.10 -7.02
N LYS A 249 22.41 -3.17 -7.09
CA LYS A 249 23.42 -3.51 -6.08
C LYS A 249 24.51 -2.45 -6.12
N LEU A 250 24.71 -1.77 -5.00
CA LEU A 250 25.75 -0.75 -4.86
C LEU A 250 27.05 -1.37 -4.33
N LYS A 251 26.94 -2.10 -3.21
CA LYS A 251 28.07 -2.65 -2.48
C LYS A 251 27.69 -3.93 -1.75
N GLU A 252 28.68 -4.80 -1.59
CA GLU A 252 28.61 -6.01 -0.79
C GLU A 252 29.63 -5.89 0.35
N TYR A 253 29.16 -6.03 1.58
CA TYR A 253 29.97 -6.03 2.78
C TYR A 253 30.05 -7.45 3.32
N ARG A 254 31.27 -7.95 3.55
CA ARG A 254 31.52 -9.26 4.18
C ARG A 254 32.21 -9.06 5.51
N LEU A 255 31.68 -9.66 6.57
CA LEU A 255 32.30 -9.63 7.88
C LEU A 255 33.48 -10.62 7.90
N LEU A 256 34.70 -10.09 7.90
CA LEU A 256 35.93 -10.88 7.70
C LEU A 256 36.39 -11.64 8.97
N LYS A 257 36.00 -11.19 10.17
CA LYS A 257 36.08 -11.85 11.50
C LYS A 257 35.70 -10.85 12.59
N THR A 258 35.04 -11.29 13.65
CA THR A 258 34.99 -10.55 14.92
C THR A 258 36.35 -10.69 15.61
N TYR A 259 37.12 -9.61 15.69
CA TYR A 259 38.35 -9.59 16.48
C TYR A 259 37.99 -9.33 17.94
N HIS A 260 38.39 -10.24 18.83
CA HIS A 260 38.63 -9.92 20.22
C HIS A 260 40.02 -9.31 20.31
N ASP A 261 40.13 -8.17 21.00
CA ASP A 261 41.33 -7.34 21.12
C ASP A 261 42.63 -8.13 21.23
N ALA A 262 43.51 -7.99 20.23
CA ALA A 262 44.94 -8.24 20.36
C ALA A 262 45.69 -7.39 19.33
N GLU A 263 46.52 -6.51 19.87
CA GLU A 263 47.39 -5.52 19.24
C GLU A 263 48.31 -6.12 18.15
N GLU A 264 48.42 -5.48 16.98
CA GLU A 264 49.68 -5.37 16.19
C GLU A 264 49.47 -4.46 14.94
N GLU A 265 50.45 -3.58 14.66
CA GLU A 265 50.44 -2.50 13.63
C GLU A 265 50.94 -2.93 12.22
N PHE A 266 50.82 -1.99 11.25
CA PHE A 266 51.51 -1.81 9.94
C PHE A 266 50.70 -2.09 8.64
N PRO A 267 51.13 -1.62 7.43
CA PRO A 267 51.20 -0.23 6.92
C PRO A 267 50.29 0.02 5.68
N LEU A 268 50.13 1.30 5.28
CA LEU A 268 49.23 1.81 4.21
C LEU A 268 49.72 1.57 2.76
N ILE A 269 48.84 1.10 1.84
CA ILE A 269 49.02 1.23 0.37
C ILE A 269 47.69 1.55 -0.35
N THR A 270 47.83 2.36 -1.40
CA THR A 270 46.91 3.16 -2.22
C THR A 270 45.93 2.40 -3.14
N THR A 271 44.76 3.03 -3.39
CA THR A 271 43.65 2.56 -4.24
C THR A 271 43.86 2.77 -5.75
N ALA A 272 43.20 1.93 -6.58
CA ALA A 272 42.89 2.20 -7.98
C ALA A 272 41.44 1.78 -8.32
N PRO A 273 40.73 2.46 -9.24
CA PRO A 273 39.31 2.20 -9.52
C PRO A 273 39.12 1.19 -10.66
N LEU A 274 38.06 0.38 -10.60
CA LEU A 274 37.63 -0.50 -11.70
C LEU A 274 36.24 -0.14 -12.25
N LYS A 275 36.12 -0.41 -13.55
CA LYS A 275 35.18 0.13 -14.54
C LYS A 275 33.83 -0.58 -14.54
N LEU A 276 32.80 0.22 -14.86
CA LEU A 276 31.42 -0.16 -15.14
C LEU A 276 31.31 -0.84 -16.51
N ASN A 277 30.84 -2.09 -16.57
CA ASN A 277 30.28 -2.71 -17.77
C ASN A 277 28.87 -3.23 -17.46
N GLN A 278 27.97 -3.00 -18.42
CA GLN A 278 26.52 -3.01 -18.30
C GLN A 278 25.94 -4.11 -19.19
N GLU A 279 25.07 -4.96 -18.63
CA GLU A 279 24.02 -5.67 -19.39
C GLU A 279 22.73 -5.66 -18.58
N LEU A 280 21.63 -5.21 -19.20
CA LEU A 280 20.29 -5.17 -18.62
C LEU A 280 19.65 -6.56 -18.70
N SER A 281 19.28 -7.14 -17.56
CA SER A 281 18.31 -8.22 -17.48
C SER A 281 16.96 -7.68 -16.99
N ILE A 282 15.94 -7.78 -17.84
CA ILE A 282 14.55 -7.53 -17.47
C ILE A 282 14.03 -8.87 -16.91
N VAL A 283 13.75 -8.92 -15.61
CA VAL A 283 13.22 -10.12 -14.97
C VAL A 283 11.69 -9.98 -14.86
N PRO A 284 10.90 -10.89 -15.45
CA PRO A 284 9.45 -10.86 -15.34
C PRO A 284 9.02 -11.22 -13.91
N ASN A 285 8.26 -10.32 -13.28
CA ASN A 285 7.68 -10.54 -11.96
C ASN A 285 6.36 -11.31 -12.06
N ASN A 286 6.26 -12.46 -11.40
CA ASN A 286 5.01 -13.12 -10.97
C ASN A 286 3.81 -13.07 -11.96
N GLU A 287 4.07 -13.11 -13.27
CA GLU A 287 3.01 -13.22 -14.29
C GLU A 287 2.24 -14.52 -14.12
N LEU A 288 2.91 -15.59 -13.67
CA LEU A 288 2.30 -16.92 -13.51
C LEU A 288 1.22 -16.95 -12.42
N LEU A 289 1.50 -16.40 -11.23
CA LEU A 289 0.51 -16.39 -10.13
C LEU A 289 -0.68 -15.47 -10.41
N SER A 290 -0.43 -14.33 -11.06
CA SER A 290 -1.50 -13.42 -11.46
C SER A 290 -2.33 -13.96 -12.62
N ALA A 291 -1.73 -14.71 -13.55
CA ALA A 291 -2.44 -15.41 -14.62
C ALA A 291 -3.30 -16.58 -14.09
N GLU A 292 -2.81 -17.32 -13.10
CA GLU A 292 -3.54 -18.46 -12.51
C GLU A 292 -4.75 -18.00 -11.66
N ILE A 293 -4.60 -16.91 -10.90
CA ILE A 293 -5.71 -16.24 -10.21
C ILE A 293 -6.74 -15.64 -11.20
N GLU A 294 -6.27 -15.16 -12.35
CA GLU A 294 -7.12 -14.61 -13.42
C GLU A 294 -7.90 -15.70 -14.16
N GLU A 295 -7.31 -16.88 -14.35
CA GLU A 295 -7.98 -18.05 -14.92
C GLU A 295 -9.02 -18.63 -13.94
N GLU A 296 -8.70 -18.68 -12.65
CA GLU A 296 -9.68 -19.00 -11.60
C GLU A 296 -10.84 -18.00 -11.51
N ARG A 297 -10.60 -16.70 -11.75
CA ARG A 297 -11.67 -15.69 -11.75
C ARG A 297 -12.52 -15.76 -13.00
N ARG A 298 -11.91 -15.93 -14.19
CA ARG A 298 -12.68 -16.14 -15.43
C ARG A 298 -13.56 -17.38 -15.33
N THR A 299 -13.07 -18.48 -14.77
CA THR A 299 -13.89 -19.67 -14.55
C THR A 299 -15.02 -19.43 -13.52
N LYS A 300 -14.78 -18.68 -12.44
CA LYS A 300 -15.81 -18.28 -11.47
C LYS A 300 -16.85 -17.29 -12.04
N GLU A 301 -16.46 -16.37 -12.93
CA GLU A 301 -17.39 -15.48 -13.65
C GLU A 301 -18.20 -16.23 -14.70
N THR A 302 -17.62 -17.23 -15.36
CA THR A 302 -18.34 -18.12 -16.30
C THR A 302 -19.36 -18.99 -15.54
N PHE A 303 -19.02 -19.45 -14.33
CA PHE A 303 -19.91 -20.22 -13.46
C PHE A 303 -21.04 -19.38 -12.84
N ASN A 304 -20.79 -18.11 -12.52
CA ASN A 304 -21.83 -17.18 -12.05
C ASN A 304 -22.72 -16.64 -13.18
N ASN A 305 -22.28 -16.73 -14.43
CA ASN A 305 -23.07 -16.38 -15.63
C ASN A 305 -23.81 -17.58 -16.24
N GLU A 306 -23.71 -18.79 -15.67
CA GLU A 306 -24.71 -19.82 -15.95
C GLU A 306 -26.04 -19.40 -15.31
N PHE A 307 -26.97 -19.03 -16.17
CA PHE A 307 -28.31 -18.55 -15.88
C PHE A 307 -29.08 -19.51 -14.96
N ILE A 308 -29.02 -19.30 -13.64
CA ILE A 308 -29.97 -19.90 -12.69
C ILE A 308 -31.20 -18.97 -12.66
N PRO A 309 -32.35 -19.36 -13.24
CA PRO A 309 -33.52 -18.49 -13.27
C PRO A 309 -33.97 -18.22 -11.84
N SER A 310 -34.11 -16.95 -11.48
CA SER A 310 -34.54 -16.56 -10.14
C SER A 310 -35.89 -17.22 -9.79
N GLU A 311 -36.11 -17.52 -8.52
CA GLU A 311 -37.35 -18.15 -8.04
C GLU A 311 -38.60 -17.36 -8.45
N LYS A 312 -38.44 -16.04 -8.64
CA LYS A 312 -39.46 -15.12 -9.16
C LYS A 312 -39.82 -15.39 -10.63
N GLU A 313 -38.86 -15.76 -11.47
CA GLU A 313 -39.09 -16.17 -12.87
C GLU A 313 -39.64 -17.59 -12.98
N ARG A 314 -39.25 -18.48 -12.07
CA ARG A 314 -39.80 -19.84 -11.96
C ARG A 314 -41.27 -19.83 -11.51
N ILE A 315 -41.63 -18.89 -10.65
CA ILE A 315 -43.02 -18.63 -10.27
C ILE A 315 -43.77 -17.96 -11.42
N ARG A 316 -43.18 -16.98 -12.12
CA ARG A 316 -43.79 -16.31 -13.28
C ARG A 316 -44.06 -17.27 -14.44
N SER A 317 -43.14 -18.17 -14.76
CA SER A 317 -43.34 -19.18 -15.81
C SER A 317 -44.39 -20.22 -15.44
N LYS A 318 -44.45 -20.66 -14.17
CA LYS A 318 -45.53 -21.52 -13.67
C LYS A 318 -46.89 -20.83 -13.65
N LEU A 319 -46.94 -19.52 -13.34
CA LEU A 319 -48.17 -18.73 -13.36
C LEU A 319 -48.68 -18.52 -14.80
N LEU A 320 -47.77 -18.21 -15.74
CA LEU A 320 -48.09 -18.05 -17.16
C LEU A 320 -48.49 -19.38 -17.82
N ALA A 321 -47.91 -20.51 -17.40
CA ALA A 321 -48.32 -21.84 -17.86
C ALA A 321 -49.71 -22.23 -17.33
N LYS A 322 -50.05 -21.89 -16.07
CA LYS A 322 -51.40 -22.06 -15.52
C LYS A 322 -52.45 -21.19 -16.23
N ILE A 323 -52.09 -19.95 -16.57
CA ILE A 323 -52.96 -19.04 -17.33
C ILE A 323 -53.18 -19.55 -18.77
N LYS A 324 -52.14 -20.09 -19.42
CA LYS A 324 -52.27 -20.72 -20.75
C LYS A 324 -53.10 -22.00 -20.74
N LEU A 325 -53.06 -22.78 -19.66
CA LEU A 325 -53.91 -23.97 -19.49
C LEU A 325 -55.39 -23.61 -19.23
N SER A 326 -55.69 -22.47 -18.61
CA SER A 326 -57.06 -21.99 -18.44
C SER A 326 -57.67 -21.37 -19.70
N ILE A 327 -56.86 -20.89 -20.63
CA ILE A 327 -57.33 -20.23 -21.88
C ILE A 327 -57.66 -21.26 -22.98
N ASN A 328 -57.12 -22.47 -22.93
CA ASN A 328 -57.37 -23.51 -23.94
C ASN A 328 -58.57 -24.44 -23.64
N SER A 329 -59.46 -24.05 -22.71
CA SER A 329 -60.66 -24.87 -22.36
C SER A 329 -62.00 -24.19 -22.64
N SER A 330 -62.05 -23.09 -23.38
CA SER A 330 -63.31 -22.47 -23.79
C SER A 330 -63.33 -22.16 -25.28
N THR A 331 -63.61 -23.20 -26.07
CA THR A 331 -64.26 -23.03 -27.38
C THR A 331 -65.75 -23.20 -27.14
N ASP A 332 -66.47 -22.09 -26.99
CA ASP A 332 -67.63 -21.79 -27.83
C ASP A 332 -68.29 -20.45 -27.44
N PRO A 333 -68.91 -19.74 -28.41
CA PRO A 333 -69.43 -18.40 -28.24
C PRO A 333 -70.95 -18.40 -28.08
N GLU A 334 -71.51 -17.76 -27.06
CA GLU A 334 -72.70 -16.90 -27.19
C GLU A 334 -73.24 -16.33 -25.87
N THR A 335 -73.74 -15.11 -25.99
CA THR A 335 -74.78 -14.42 -25.19
C THR A 335 -74.44 -13.69 -23.89
N ALA A 336 -74.79 -12.41 -23.96
CA ALA A 336 -74.86 -11.38 -22.93
C ALA A 336 -75.72 -11.71 -21.70
N LYS A 337 -75.38 -11.14 -20.54
CA LYS A 337 -76.18 -10.17 -19.74
C LYS A 337 -75.83 -10.21 -18.23
N THR A 338 -75.61 -9.01 -17.68
CA THR A 338 -75.98 -8.49 -16.35
C THR A 338 -76.19 -9.46 -15.17
N ASN A 339 -75.50 -9.24 -14.04
CA ASN A 339 -76.11 -8.69 -12.81
C ASN A 339 -75.19 -8.72 -11.57
N ASP A 340 -75.31 -7.62 -10.83
CA ASP A 340 -74.97 -7.35 -9.44
C ASP A 340 -75.51 -8.41 -8.46
N PHE A 341 -74.83 -8.68 -7.33
CA PHE A 341 -75.44 -8.77 -5.99
C PHE A 341 -74.41 -9.03 -4.87
N SER A 342 -74.15 -7.96 -4.12
CA SER A 342 -73.94 -7.84 -2.66
C SER A 342 -73.71 -9.09 -1.76
N LYS A 343 -72.62 -8.98 -0.98
CA LYS A 343 -72.52 -9.05 0.51
C LYS A 343 -73.21 -10.21 1.26
N ASN A 344 -72.46 -10.96 2.09
CA ASN A 344 -72.36 -10.73 3.56
C ASN A 344 -71.74 -11.91 4.38
N VAL A 345 -70.86 -11.52 5.30
CA VAL A 345 -70.78 -11.90 6.74
C VAL A 345 -70.39 -13.33 7.14
N ILE A 346 -69.30 -13.46 7.91
CA ILE A 346 -69.29 -13.91 9.33
C ILE A 346 -68.04 -13.35 10.05
N LYS A 347 -68.26 -13.06 11.33
CA LYS A 347 -67.60 -12.13 12.25
C LYS A 347 -66.29 -12.64 12.86
N ASN A 348 -65.39 -11.67 13.06
CA ASN A 348 -64.55 -11.39 14.24
C ASN A 348 -64.16 -12.54 15.18
N LYS A 349 -62.84 -12.64 15.43
CA LYS A 349 -62.29 -12.54 16.79
C LYS A 349 -60.89 -11.92 16.77
N ASN A 350 -60.84 -10.65 17.14
CA ASN A 350 -59.65 -9.98 17.65
C ASN A 350 -59.10 -10.75 18.84
N ARG A 351 -57.82 -11.13 18.78
CA ARG A 351 -56.96 -11.25 19.95
C ARG A 351 -55.75 -10.35 19.74
N ASN A 352 -55.82 -9.20 20.38
CA ASN A 352 -54.71 -8.28 20.56
C ASN A 352 -53.51 -9.03 21.15
N SER A 353 -52.39 -8.97 20.44
CA SER A 353 -51.07 -8.90 21.06
C SER A 353 -50.21 -8.03 20.16
N VAL A 354 -50.37 -6.71 20.33
CA VAL A 354 -49.35 -5.74 19.94
C VAL A 354 -48.12 -6.09 20.77
N LYS A 355 -47.28 -6.99 20.26
CA LYS A 355 -45.89 -7.10 20.70
C LYS A 355 -45.24 -5.80 20.25
N LYS A 356 -45.26 -4.82 21.16
CA LYS A 356 -44.49 -3.59 21.10
C LYS A 356 -43.02 -4.03 21.00
N LYS A 357 -42.53 -4.27 19.78
CA LYS A 357 -41.10 -4.47 19.54
C LYS A 357 -40.44 -3.20 20.03
N ASN A 358 -39.68 -3.32 21.11
CA ASN A 358 -38.90 -2.23 21.66
C ASN A 358 -37.80 -1.93 20.63
N THR A 359 -38.12 -1.12 19.62
CA THR A 359 -37.15 -0.61 18.66
C THR A 359 -36.25 0.35 19.41
N GLN A 360 -35.21 -0.19 20.04
CA GLN A 360 -34.19 0.56 20.74
C GLN A 360 -33.57 1.54 19.72
N GLN A 361 -33.87 2.83 19.87
CA GLN A 361 -33.56 3.84 18.87
C GLN A 361 -32.05 3.87 18.57
N LYS A 362 -31.69 3.77 17.28
CA LYS A 362 -30.32 3.95 16.79
C LYS A 362 -29.82 5.34 17.19
N ARG A 363 -28.65 5.41 17.82
CA ARG A 363 -28.12 6.66 18.36
C ARG A 363 -26.65 6.82 18.03
N ASP A 364 -26.36 7.86 17.27
CA ASP A 364 -25.00 8.17 16.86
C ASP A 364 -24.18 8.80 18.00
N CYS A 365 -22.86 8.63 17.89
CA CYS A 365 -21.94 9.29 18.78
C CYS A 365 -21.98 10.81 18.57
N ARG A 366 -21.96 11.55 19.68
CA ARG A 366 -21.83 13.01 19.69
C ARG A 366 -20.57 13.38 20.48
N VAL A 367 -19.72 14.19 19.88
CA VAL A 367 -18.52 14.77 20.52
C VAL A 367 -18.79 16.23 20.87
N GLY A 368 -18.03 16.75 21.82
CA GLY A 368 -18.06 18.15 22.20
C GLY A 368 -17.18 19.00 21.33
N ASP A 369 -17.13 20.28 21.69
CA ASP A 369 -16.26 21.24 21.03
C ASP A 369 -14.79 20.90 21.27
N TRP A 370 -13.95 21.38 20.37
CA TRP A 370 -12.53 21.26 20.49
C TRP A 370 -12.00 22.11 21.66
N SER A 371 -11.00 21.59 22.36
CA SER A 371 -10.15 22.39 23.22
C SER A 371 -9.45 23.47 22.40
N GLU A 372 -8.90 24.45 23.10
CA GLU A 372 -7.87 25.31 22.53
C GLU A 372 -6.70 24.47 22.02
N TRP A 373 -5.99 25.02 21.03
CA TRP A 373 -4.77 24.43 20.54
C TRP A 373 -3.69 24.47 21.61
N SER A 374 -2.90 23.41 21.71
CA SER A 374 -1.68 23.44 22.51
C SER A 374 -0.73 24.51 21.96
N PRO A 375 0.22 24.98 22.78
CA PRO A 375 1.40 25.65 22.27
C PRO A 375 2.10 24.79 21.20
N CYS A 376 2.86 25.44 20.33
CA CYS A 376 3.72 24.76 19.37
C CYS A 376 4.74 23.89 20.14
N ASP A 377 4.92 22.64 19.72
CA ASP A 377 5.86 21.70 20.36
C ASP A 377 7.34 22.06 20.13
N LYS A 378 7.61 22.96 19.19
CA LYS A 378 8.91 23.56 18.94
C LYS A 378 8.92 25.02 19.38
N THR A 379 10.10 25.50 19.77
CA THR A 379 10.34 26.89 20.21
C THR A 379 10.82 27.79 19.07
N CYS A 380 11.19 27.24 17.92
CA CYS A 380 11.56 27.93 16.69
C CYS A 380 11.17 27.06 15.48
N GLY A 381 11.01 27.67 14.29
CA GLY A 381 10.79 26.94 13.03
C GLY A 381 9.42 26.26 12.94
N ILE A 382 9.35 25.16 12.19
CA ILE A 382 8.11 24.40 11.96
C ILE A 382 7.92 23.37 13.08
N GLY A 383 6.89 23.58 13.90
CA GLY A 383 6.42 22.61 14.90
C GLY A 383 4.99 22.15 14.63
N LYS A 384 4.45 21.37 15.57
CA LYS A 384 3.06 20.90 15.57
C LYS A 384 2.36 21.38 16.83
N MET A 385 1.10 21.76 16.67
CA MET A 385 0.17 21.99 17.78
C MET A 385 -0.98 21.00 17.69
N GLN A 386 -1.53 20.61 18.85
CA GLN A 386 -2.55 19.59 18.97
C GLN A 386 -3.75 20.12 19.74
N ARG A 387 -4.95 19.64 19.40
CA ARG A 387 -6.18 19.89 20.18
C ARG A 387 -6.99 18.62 20.37
N TYR A 388 -7.83 18.63 21.39
CA TYR A 388 -8.57 17.45 21.83
C TYR A 388 -10.04 17.78 22.03
N ARG A 389 -10.94 16.82 21.83
CA ARG A 389 -12.36 16.94 22.19
C ARG A 389 -12.84 15.67 22.87
N LYS A 390 -13.84 15.81 23.74
CA LYS A 390 -14.39 14.69 24.49
C LYS A 390 -15.66 14.14 23.84
N ILE A 391 -15.93 12.86 24.06
CA ILE A 391 -17.20 12.26 23.69
C ILE A 391 -18.27 12.77 24.68
N ILE A 392 -19.29 13.46 24.17
CA ILE A 392 -20.47 13.86 24.95
C ILE A 392 -21.42 12.68 25.08
N ARG A 393 -21.50 11.83 24.06
CA ARG A 393 -22.40 10.68 24.03
C ARG A 393 -21.87 9.59 23.12
N HIS A 394 -21.64 8.40 23.66
CA HIS A 394 -21.28 7.22 22.88
C HIS A 394 -22.44 6.72 22.01
N SER A 395 -22.09 6.09 20.88
CA SER A 395 -23.05 5.44 19.98
C SER A 395 -23.70 4.21 20.64
N LYS A 396 -24.94 3.90 20.23
CA LYS A 396 -25.68 2.69 20.64
C LYS A 396 -26.54 2.16 19.49
N ASN A 397 -26.82 0.86 19.53
CA ASN A 397 -27.73 0.14 18.61
C ASN A 397 -27.38 0.37 17.13
N GLY A 398 -26.10 0.23 16.77
CA GLY A 398 -25.61 0.41 15.40
C GLY A 398 -25.54 1.86 14.92
N GLY A 399 -25.49 2.83 15.84
CA GLY A 399 -25.21 4.24 15.55
C GLY A 399 -23.75 4.50 15.15
N ARG A 400 -23.50 5.58 14.40
CA ARG A 400 -22.16 5.98 13.92
C ARG A 400 -21.16 6.14 15.07
N SER A 401 -19.96 5.58 14.91
CA SER A 401 -18.84 5.73 15.84
C SER A 401 -18.41 7.19 15.98
N CYS A 402 -17.69 7.50 17.07
CA CYS A 402 -17.25 8.86 17.34
C CYS A 402 -16.24 9.33 16.30
N PRO A 403 -16.37 10.56 15.76
CA PRO A 403 -15.33 11.14 14.91
C PRO A 403 -14.03 11.35 15.72
N PRO A 404 -12.88 11.62 15.07
CA PRO A 404 -11.58 11.75 15.73
C PRO A 404 -11.60 12.70 16.92
N LEU A 405 -10.98 12.29 18.03
CA LEU A 405 -10.94 13.06 19.28
C LEU A 405 -9.68 13.92 19.42
N LYS A 406 -8.73 13.77 18.49
CA LYS A 406 -7.46 14.48 18.45
C LYS A 406 -7.24 15.02 17.04
N GLU A 407 -6.74 16.24 16.95
CA GLU A 407 -6.35 16.90 15.70
C GLU A 407 -4.99 17.56 15.88
N ALA A 408 -4.17 17.55 14.83
CA ALA A 408 -2.86 18.17 14.81
C ALA A 408 -2.73 19.07 13.57
N LYS A 409 -2.09 20.23 13.72
CA LYS A 409 -1.73 21.10 12.61
C LYS A 409 -0.33 21.67 12.80
N TRP A 410 0.29 22.12 11.71
CA TRP A 410 1.58 22.78 11.73
C TRP A 410 1.49 24.18 12.34
N CYS A 411 2.56 24.59 13.00
CA CYS A 411 2.79 25.94 13.49
C CYS A 411 4.16 26.40 13.05
N GLU A 412 4.25 27.65 12.62
CA GLU A 412 5.49 28.28 12.19
C GLU A 412 5.79 29.42 13.16
N LEU A 413 6.99 29.38 13.76
CA LEU A 413 7.47 30.43 14.65
C LEU A 413 8.59 31.19 13.94
N GLU A 414 8.40 32.49 13.69
CA GLU A 414 9.30 33.42 12.98
C GLU A 414 10.64 33.72 13.68
N ARG A 415 11.17 32.80 14.50
CA ARG A 415 12.51 32.94 15.08
C ARG A 415 13.46 32.03 14.34
N ASP A 416 14.56 32.61 13.86
CA ASP A 416 15.67 31.92 13.22
C ASP A 416 16.11 30.73 14.08
N CYS A 417 15.75 29.51 13.65
CA CYS A 417 16.38 28.32 14.19
C CYS A 417 17.84 28.34 13.75
N ILE A 418 18.78 28.30 14.70
CA ILE A 418 20.19 28.10 14.38
C ILE A 418 20.31 26.77 13.63
N SER A 419 20.93 26.83 12.45
CA SER A 419 21.00 25.76 11.47
C SER A 419 21.95 24.64 11.90
N GLU A 420 21.53 23.85 12.87
CA GLU A 420 22.06 22.50 13.08
C GLU A 420 20.85 21.62 13.30
N TYR A 421 20.80 20.45 12.65
CA TYR A 421 19.66 19.53 12.54
C TYR A 421 18.66 19.85 11.41
N PHE A 422 19.08 19.58 10.18
CA PHE A 422 18.21 19.01 9.15
C PHE A 422 18.81 17.71 8.64
#